data_AF-A0A529L6S8-F1
#
_entry.id   AF-A0A529L6S8-F1
#
_cell.length_a   1.000
_cell.length_b   1.000
_cell.length_c   1.000
_cell.angle_alpha   90.00
_cell.angle_beta   90.00
_cell.angle_gamma   90.00
#
_symmetry.space_group_name_H-M   'P 1'
#
loop_
_entity.id
_entity.type
_entity.pdbx_description
1 polymer ?
#
loop_
_entity_poly.entity_id
_entity_poly.type
_entity_poly.pdbx_seq_one_letter_code
_entity_poly.pdbx_strand_id
1 'polypeptide(L)' 'DLRSPNMTIAPEYGIERFYLPEGQGVAIQNDMRVRPFGIKLALSANGTAQIKALMDGSKTLFEEPLY' A
#
# COMPACT_ATOMS: atom_id res chain seq x y z
N ASP A 1 0.52 -7.70 22.08
CA ASP A 1 -0.80 -7.34 21.54
C ASP A 1 -0.60 -6.31 20.43
N LEU A 2 -1.01 -6.64 19.20
CA LEU A 2 -0.87 -5.78 18.01
C LEU A 2 -1.62 -4.43 18.14
N ARG A 3 -2.48 -4.28 19.15
CA ARG A 3 -3.28 -3.05 19.38
C ARG A 3 -2.63 -2.08 20.37
N SER A 4 -1.41 -2.36 20.84
CA SER A 4 -0.74 -1.48 21.82
C SER A 4 -0.29 -0.17 21.14
N PRO A 5 -0.53 1.01 21.74
CA PRO A 5 -0.33 2.31 21.07
C PRO A 5 1.13 2.62 20.69
N ASN A 6 2.11 2.03 21.39
CA ASN A 6 3.54 2.22 21.11
C ASN A 6 4.18 1.01 20.42
N MET A 7 3.37 0.15 19.79
CA MET A 7 3.90 -1.01 19.08
C MET A 7 4.39 -0.60 17.69
N THR A 8 5.70 -0.75 17.45
CA THR A 8 6.27 -0.70 16.09
C THR A 8 6.12 -2.07 15.45
N ILE A 9 5.54 -2.11 14.26
CA ILE A 9 5.35 -3.33 13.48
C ILE A 9 6.23 -3.20 12.24
N ALA A 10 7.13 -4.15 12.05
CA ALA A 10 7.90 -4.29 10.82
C ALA A 10 7.30 -5.46 10.02
N PRO A 11 6.25 -5.23 9.22
CA PRO A 11 5.66 -6.29 8.43
C PRO A 11 6.67 -6.80 7.41
N GLU A 12 6.83 -8.11 7.31
CA GLU A 12 7.49 -8.70 6.15
C GLU A 12 6.54 -8.57 4.95
N TYR A 13 7.00 -7.86 3.93
CA TYR A 13 6.28 -7.72 2.67
C TYR A 13 6.94 -8.58 1.60
N GLY A 14 6.11 -9.27 0.82
CA GLY A 14 6.53 -9.85 -0.46
C GLY A 14 6.51 -8.81 -1.58
N ILE A 15 6.69 -9.27 -2.81
CA ILE A 15 6.46 -8.45 -4.00
C ILE A 15 4.97 -8.51 -4.35
N GLU A 16 4.24 -7.44 -4.05
CA GLU A 16 2.84 -7.28 -4.47
C GLU A 16 2.74 -6.59 -5.83
N ARG A 17 1.64 -6.84 -6.54
CA ARG A 17 1.36 -6.27 -7.86
C ARG A 17 0.01 -5.58 -7.86
N PHE A 18 -0.04 -4.38 -8.43
CA PHE A 18 -1.28 -3.67 -8.70
C PHE A 18 -1.44 -3.49 -10.20
N TYR A 19 -2.66 -3.67 -10.69
CA TYR A 19 -3.00 -3.48 -12.09
C TYR A 19 -3.69 -2.14 -12.25
N LEU A 20 -3.16 -1.31 -13.14
CA LEU A 20 -3.75 -0.02 -13.49
C LEU A 20 -4.36 -0.11 -14.89
N PRO A 21 -5.38 0.72 -15.20
CA PRO A 21 -5.79 0.92 -16.58
C PRO A 21 -4.60 1.32 -17.45
N GLU A 22 -4.67 0.92 -18.72
CA GLU A 22 -3.63 1.20 -19.71
C GLU A 22 -3.31 2.71 -19.76
N GLY A 23 -2.03 3.05 -19.83
CA GLY A 23 -1.54 4.43 -19.90
C GLY A 23 -1.35 5.16 -18.57
N GLN A 24 -1.85 4.63 -17.44
CA GLN A 24 -1.73 5.33 -16.13
C GLN A 24 -0.42 5.04 -15.38
N GLY A 25 0.29 3.95 -15.69
CA GLY A 25 1.47 3.53 -14.93
C GLY A 25 2.69 4.44 -15.06
N VAL A 26 2.91 5.04 -16.24
CA VAL A 26 4.14 5.81 -16.53
C VAL A 26 4.23 7.07 -15.69
N ALA A 27 3.12 7.80 -15.53
CA ALA A 27 3.09 9.02 -14.71
C ALA A 27 3.41 8.71 -13.25
N ILE A 28 2.81 7.66 -12.70
CA ILE A 28 3.06 7.20 -11.33
C ILE A 28 4.53 6.77 -11.15
N GLN A 29 5.08 6.00 -12.09
CA GLN A 29 6.48 5.57 -12.05
C GLN A 29 7.44 6.76 -12.03
N ASN A 30 7.19 7.77 -12.86
CA ASN A 30 8.01 8.99 -12.87
C ASN A 30 7.92 9.74 -11.54
N ASP A 31 6.71 9.84 -10.99
CA ASP A 31 6.45 10.51 -9.72
C ASP A 31 7.11 9.83 -8.51
N MET A 32 7.14 8.49 -8.50
CA MET A 32 7.81 7.70 -7.44
C MET A 32 9.31 7.98 -7.33
N ARG A 33 9.94 8.51 -8.39
CA ARG A 33 11.36 8.91 -8.37
C ARG A 33 11.59 10.27 -7.71
N VAL A 34 10.52 11.04 -7.49
CA VAL A 34 10.58 12.44 -7.04
C VAL A 34 10.00 12.61 -5.64
N ARG A 35 9.00 11.81 -5.26
CA ARG A 35 8.32 11.91 -3.96
C ARG A 35 7.96 10.53 -3.38
N PRO A 36 7.82 10.41 -2.04
CA PRO A 36 7.43 9.15 -1.42
C PRO A 36 5.97 8.82 -1.72
N PHE A 37 5.70 7.54 -1.91
CA PHE A 37 4.36 6.98 -2.03
C PHE A 37 4.03 6.19 -0.77
N GLY A 38 2.75 6.19 -0.40
CA GLY A 38 2.24 5.45 0.75
C GLY A 38 1.47 4.21 0.32
N ILE A 39 1.19 3.35 1.29
CA ILE A 39 0.23 2.26 1.14
C ILE A 39 -0.80 2.30 2.26
N LYS A 40 -2.02 1.84 1.98
CA LYS A 40 -2.92 1.37 3.04
C LYS A 40 -2.71 -0.12 3.20
N LEU A 41 -2.51 -0.58 4.43
CA LEU A 41 -2.37 -1.99 4.76
C LEU A 41 -3.43 -2.40 5.77
N ALA A 42 -3.95 -3.61 5.62
CA ALA A 42 -4.73 -4.30 6.63
C ALA A 42 -3.79 -5.25 7.39
N LEU A 43 -3.86 -5.25 8.72
CA LEU A 43 -3.12 -6.18 9.57
C LEU A 43 -4.10 -7.05 10.35
N SER A 44 -3.97 -8.36 10.21
CA SER A 44 -4.77 -9.32 10.96
C SER A 44 -4.23 -9.49 12.40
N ALA A 45 -5.05 -10.05 13.29
CA ALA A 45 -4.68 -10.27 14.70
C ALA A 45 -3.49 -11.24 14.88
N ASN A 46 -3.21 -12.11 13.90
CA ASN A 46 -2.07 -13.00 13.87
C ASN A 46 -0.82 -12.40 13.17
N GLY A 47 -0.85 -11.12 12.80
CA GLY A 47 0.30 -10.39 12.24
C GLY A 47 0.47 -10.48 10.73
N THR A 48 -0.48 -11.09 10.01
CA THR A 48 -0.48 -11.12 8.55
C THR A 48 -0.87 -9.76 8.00
N ALA A 49 0.01 -9.14 7.21
CA ALA A 49 -0.24 -7.88 6.54
C ALA A 49 -0.71 -8.10 5.10
N GLN A 50 -1.65 -7.27 4.63
CA GLN A 50 -2.08 -7.22 3.23
C GLN A 50 -2.15 -5.77 2.77
N ILE A 51 -1.56 -5.46 1.61
CA ILE A 51 -1.68 -4.13 1.01
C ILE A 51 -3.06 -4.00 0.34
N LYS A 52 -3.76 -2.90 0.63
CA LYS A 52 -5.12 -2.64 0.14
C LYS A 52 -5.20 -1.48 -0.83
N ALA A 53 -4.29 -0.52 -0.75
CA ALA A 53 -4.26 0.61 -1.66
C ALA A 53 -2.86 1.18 -1.85
N LEU A 54 -2.61 1.72 -3.05
CA LEU A 54 -1.48 2.59 -3.34
C LEU A 54 -1.91 4.05 -3.18
N MET A 55 -1.11 4.83 -2.46
CA MET A 55 -1.41 6.21 -2.08
C MET A 55 -0.33 7.17 -2.58
N ASP A 56 -0.75 8.35 -3.02
CA ASP A 56 0.11 9.52 -3.21
C ASP A 56 -0.37 10.62 -2.26
N GLY A 57 0.31 10.74 -1.12
CA GLY A 57 -0.18 11.51 0.02
C GLY A 57 -1.56 11.04 0.48
N SER A 58 -2.56 11.92 0.39
CA SER A 58 -3.95 11.61 0.74
C SER A 58 -4.77 11.03 -0.42
N LYS A 59 -4.22 10.99 -1.64
CA LYS A 59 -4.93 10.49 -2.83
C LYS A 59 -4.75 8.98 -2.96
N THR A 60 -5.86 8.25 -3.02
CA THR A 60 -5.84 6.84 -3.44
C THR A 60 -5.62 6.76 -4.95
N LEU A 61 -4.57 6.07 -5.39
CA LEU A 61 -4.28 5.84 -6.81
C LEU A 61 -4.78 4.48 -7.29
N PHE A 62 -4.80 3.50 -6.41
CA PHE A 62 -5.33 2.17 -6.65
C PHE A 62 -5.93 1.63 -5.37
N GLU A 63 -7.04 0.91 -5.47
CA GLU A 63 -7.66 0.18 -4.37
C GLU A 63 -8.06 -1.21 -4.87
N GLU A 64 -7.75 -2.24 -4.08
CA GLU A 64 -8.14 -3.62 -4.40
C GLU A 64 -9.68 -3.73 -4.37
N PRO A 65 -10.32 -4.22 -5.46
CA PRO A 65 -11.77 -4.42 -5.46
C PRO A 65 -12.19 -5.42 -4.39
N LEU A 66 -13.32 -5.15 -3.73
CA LEU A 66 -14.00 -6.13 -2.89
C LEU A 66 -14.69 -7.14 -3.82
N TYR A 67 -14.09 -8.32 -3.99
CA TYR A 67 -14.75 -9.47 -4.60
C TYR A 67 -15.48 -10.28 -3.54
#